data_AF-A0A328WUS4-F1
#
_entry.id   AF-A0A328WUS4-F1
#
_cell.length_a   1.000
_cell.length_b   1.000
_cell.length_c   1.000
_cell.angle_alpha   90.00
_cell.angle_beta   90.00
_cell.angle_gamma   90.00
#
_symmetry.space_group_name_H-M   'P 1'
#
loop_
_entity.id
_entity.type
_entity.pdbx_description
1 polymer ?
#
loop_
_entity_poly.entity_id
_entity_poly.type
_entity_poly.pdbx_seq_one_letter_code
_entity_poly.pdbx_strand_id
1 'polypeptide(L)'
;MKKIVSILLLTISMTTFAQKENGLYAEIQTLKGKILLKLEFEKTPITVANFVSLAEGKNNEVSADLKGKPYFDGLKFHRVIPNFMIQGGDPTGTGSSGPGYKFADEITDLKHDKPGVLSMANAGKGTNGSQFFITHVPTPHLDGKHTVFGNVIEGQDVVNAIAQNDVMDRVTIIRVGDAAKKFDAPKVFAGRLAAEEAMNKKKEEALKLEKVKFNDYVKKTFPKAIILPSGLAYVMESEGVGAKATAGNNVSVHYIGELSDGKKFDSSYDRNQPIDFKLGQKMVIPGWEEGIALLNKGGKAKLIIPYWLAYGEDGRPPVIPAKATLIFITELVDIK
;
A
#
# COMPACT_ATOMS: atom_id res chain seq x y z
N MET A 1 24.93 -68.42 -44.72
CA MET A 1 23.88 -67.50 -44.21
C MET A 1 24.23 -67.09 -42.78
N LYS A 2 24.88 -65.93 -42.58
CA LYS A 2 25.11 -65.34 -41.26
C LYS A 2 24.13 -64.17 -41.09
N LYS A 3 23.17 -64.29 -40.18
CA LYS A 3 22.23 -63.20 -39.85
C LYS A 3 22.95 -62.20 -38.94
N ILE A 4 23.15 -60.99 -39.45
CA ILE A 4 23.60 -59.84 -38.67
C ILE A 4 22.38 -59.28 -37.94
N VAL A 5 22.35 -59.41 -36.62
CA VAL A 5 21.37 -58.76 -35.76
C VAL A 5 21.87 -57.35 -35.50
N SER A 6 21.24 -56.34 -36.10
CA SER A 6 21.46 -54.94 -35.73
C SER A 6 20.68 -54.66 -34.44
N ILE A 7 21.41 -54.40 -33.36
CA ILE A 7 20.84 -53.88 -32.11
C ILE A 7 20.76 -52.36 -32.27
N LEU A 8 19.53 -51.86 -32.46
CA LEU A 8 19.23 -50.44 -32.44
C LEU A 8 19.26 -49.96 -30.98
N LEU A 9 20.34 -49.28 -30.59
CA LEU A 9 20.46 -48.66 -29.28
C LEU A 9 19.55 -47.42 -29.23
N LEU A 10 18.37 -47.57 -28.64
CA LEU A 10 17.45 -46.47 -28.38
C LEU A 10 17.99 -45.66 -27.19
N THR A 11 18.66 -44.54 -27.46
CA THR A 11 19.10 -43.61 -26.43
C THR A 11 17.89 -42.87 -25.86
N ILE A 12 17.38 -43.35 -24.72
CA ILE A 12 16.41 -42.62 -23.90
C ILE A 12 17.17 -41.44 -23.27
N SER A 13 16.92 -40.24 -23.78
CA SER A 13 17.40 -39.01 -23.17
C SER A 13 16.61 -38.78 -21.88
N MET A 14 17.12 -39.30 -20.76
CA MET A 14 16.69 -38.87 -19.43
C MET A 14 17.16 -37.44 -19.23
N THR A 15 16.24 -36.48 -19.39
CA THR A 15 16.45 -35.13 -18.89
C THR A 15 16.62 -35.23 -17.37
N THR A 16 17.82 -34.89 -16.90
CA THR A 16 18.15 -34.79 -15.49
C THR A 16 17.33 -33.66 -14.89
N PHE A 17 16.21 -34.00 -14.25
CA PHE A 17 15.66 -33.15 -13.20
C PHE A 17 16.68 -33.16 -12.07
N ALA A 18 17.54 -32.14 -12.01
CA ALA A 18 18.30 -31.86 -10.80
C ALA A 18 17.32 -31.87 -9.61
N GLN A 19 17.61 -32.69 -8.60
CA GLN A 19 16.76 -32.88 -7.44
C GLN A 19 16.67 -31.55 -6.68
N LYS A 20 15.60 -30.79 -6.93
CA LYS A 20 15.34 -29.50 -6.29
C LYS A 20 15.35 -29.69 -4.78
N GLU A 21 15.92 -28.72 -4.06
CA GLU A 21 15.83 -28.67 -2.60
C GLU A 21 14.36 -28.66 -2.16
N ASN A 22 14.09 -29.16 -0.95
CA ASN A 22 12.76 -29.00 -0.35
C ASN A 22 12.40 -27.51 -0.30
N GLY A 23 11.19 -27.16 -0.72
CA GLY A 23 10.75 -25.78 -0.83
C GLY A 23 9.51 -25.62 -1.70
N LEU A 24 9.02 -24.39 -1.70
CA LEU A 24 7.93 -23.94 -2.53
C LEU A 24 8.49 -23.02 -3.62
N TYR A 25 8.11 -23.26 -4.86
CA TYR A 25 8.65 -22.54 -6.01
C TYR A 25 7.54 -22.05 -6.92
N ALA A 26 7.83 -21.00 -7.69
CA ALA A 26 7.00 -20.54 -8.78
C ALA A 26 7.82 -20.45 -10.07
N GLU A 27 7.29 -21.01 -11.14
CA GLU A 27 7.85 -20.92 -12.48
C GLU A 27 7.01 -19.95 -13.30
N ILE A 28 7.61 -18.85 -13.76
CA ILE A 28 6.99 -17.90 -14.68
C ILE A 28 7.52 -18.20 -16.08
N GLN A 29 6.63 -18.61 -16.97
CA GLN A 29 6.93 -18.81 -18.39
C GLN A 29 6.66 -17.52 -19.16
N THR A 30 7.59 -17.14 -20.02
CA THR A 30 7.48 -15.99 -20.92
C THR A 30 8.04 -16.36 -22.29
N LEU A 31 7.75 -15.56 -23.31
CA LEU A 31 8.37 -15.70 -24.63
C LEU A 31 9.90 -15.54 -24.63
N LYS A 32 10.47 -14.93 -23.58
CA LYS A 32 11.92 -14.73 -23.42
C LYS A 32 12.60 -15.84 -22.64
N GLY A 33 11.83 -16.83 -22.18
CA GLY A 33 12.31 -17.94 -21.39
C GLY A 33 11.63 -18.02 -20.03
N LYS A 34 12.21 -18.85 -19.18
CA LYS A 34 11.66 -19.23 -17.88
C LYS A 34 12.37 -18.47 -16.76
N ILE A 35 11.58 -18.03 -15.78
CA ILE A 35 12.08 -17.50 -14.50
C ILE A 35 11.61 -18.46 -13.40
N LEU A 36 12.55 -19.03 -12.63
CA LEU A 36 12.25 -19.89 -11.50
C LEU A 36 12.52 -19.16 -10.19
N LEU A 37 11.49 -19.08 -9.35
CA LEU A 37 11.50 -18.39 -8.06
C LEU A 37 11.44 -19.42 -6.92
N LYS A 38 12.27 -19.25 -5.89
CA LYS A 38 12.10 -19.91 -4.58
C LYS A 38 11.30 -18.97 -3.68
N LEU A 39 10.25 -19.48 -3.04
CA LEU A 39 9.31 -18.72 -2.21
C LEU A 39 9.57 -18.93 -0.72
N GLU A 40 9.55 -17.85 0.05
CA GLU A 40 9.86 -17.80 1.47
C GLU A 40 8.60 -18.04 2.34
N PHE A 41 7.96 -19.21 2.15
CA PHE A 41 6.65 -19.51 2.75
C PHE A 41 6.67 -19.70 4.28
N GLU A 42 7.84 -19.87 4.88
CA GLU A 42 7.99 -19.94 6.35
C GLU A 42 8.17 -18.56 6.98
N LYS A 43 8.90 -17.66 6.30
CA LYS A 43 9.17 -16.29 6.78
C LYS A 43 8.03 -15.32 6.45
N THR A 44 7.39 -15.51 5.29
CA THR A 44 6.31 -14.65 4.77
C THR A 44 5.08 -15.46 4.34
N PRO A 45 4.50 -16.25 5.27
CA PRO A 45 3.44 -17.21 4.96
C PRO A 45 2.20 -16.56 4.34
N ILE A 46 1.77 -15.38 4.79
CA ILE A 46 0.54 -14.75 4.26
C ILE A 46 0.76 -14.25 2.83
N THR A 47 1.91 -13.65 2.56
CA THR A 47 2.27 -13.12 1.24
C THR A 47 2.47 -14.25 0.23
N VAL A 48 3.16 -15.32 0.63
CA VAL A 48 3.31 -16.49 -0.23
C VAL A 48 1.98 -17.21 -0.44
N ALA A 49 1.13 -17.31 0.58
CA ALA A 49 -0.22 -17.86 0.46
C ALA A 49 -1.08 -17.06 -0.52
N ASN A 50 -1.02 -15.72 -0.47
CA ASN A 50 -1.66 -14.84 -1.44
C ASN A 50 -1.19 -15.16 -2.87
N PHE A 51 0.12 -15.10 -3.13
CA PHE A 51 0.69 -15.33 -4.45
C PHE A 51 0.34 -16.73 -4.99
N VAL A 52 0.50 -17.78 -4.18
CA VAL A 52 0.24 -19.16 -4.57
C VAL A 52 -1.25 -19.40 -4.84
N SER A 53 -2.14 -18.91 -3.99
CA SER A 53 -3.58 -19.08 -4.19
C SER A 53 -4.09 -18.33 -5.42
N LEU A 54 -3.51 -17.16 -5.73
CA LEU A 54 -3.78 -16.41 -6.96
C LEU A 54 -3.28 -17.15 -8.20
N ALA A 55 -2.02 -17.60 -8.20
CA ALA A 55 -1.43 -18.36 -9.31
C ALA A 55 -2.23 -19.63 -9.64
N GLU A 56 -2.75 -20.33 -8.63
CA GLU A 56 -3.54 -21.54 -8.82
C GLU A 56 -5.03 -21.30 -9.07
N GLY A 57 -5.50 -20.04 -9.01
CA GLY A 57 -6.92 -19.71 -9.12
C GLY A 57 -7.79 -20.20 -7.96
N LYS A 58 -7.18 -20.47 -6.80
CA LYS A 58 -7.83 -20.98 -5.58
C LYS A 58 -8.09 -19.90 -4.53
N ASN A 59 -7.77 -18.64 -4.82
CA ASN A 59 -8.05 -17.54 -3.92
C ASN A 59 -9.56 -17.23 -3.94
N ASN A 60 -10.22 -17.33 -2.79
CA ASN A 60 -11.67 -17.15 -2.68
C ASN A 60 -12.10 -15.70 -2.47
N GLU A 61 -11.15 -14.80 -2.25
CA GLU A 61 -11.35 -13.40 -1.87
C GLU A 61 -11.26 -12.45 -3.06
N VAL A 62 -10.89 -12.95 -4.25
CA VAL A 62 -10.97 -12.20 -5.50
C VAL A 62 -12.42 -11.97 -5.94
N SER A 63 -12.61 -10.98 -6.81
CA SER A 63 -13.90 -10.72 -7.45
C SER A 63 -14.41 -11.93 -8.25
N ALA A 64 -15.74 -12.02 -8.40
CA ALA A 64 -16.40 -13.20 -8.97
C ALA A 64 -15.91 -13.57 -10.38
N ASP A 65 -15.53 -12.58 -11.18
CA ASP A 65 -14.99 -12.72 -12.53
C ASP A 65 -13.58 -13.34 -12.59
N LEU A 66 -12.83 -13.30 -11.48
CA LEU A 66 -11.46 -13.83 -11.36
C LEU A 66 -11.40 -15.17 -10.60
N LYS A 67 -12.50 -15.62 -9.99
CA LYS A 67 -12.54 -16.89 -9.25
C LYS A 67 -12.30 -18.10 -10.15
N GLY A 68 -11.52 -19.06 -9.65
CA GLY A 68 -11.24 -20.31 -10.36
C GLY A 68 -10.27 -20.19 -11.54
N LYS A 69 -9.67 -19.02 -11.77
CA LYS A 69 -8.77 -18.74 -12.89
C LYS A 69 -7.35 -18.50 -12.39
N PRO A 70 -6.31 -19.07 -13.04
CA PRO A 70 -4.92 -18.72 -12.78
C PRO A 70 -4.71 -17.20 -12.97
N TYR A 71 -4.56 -16.47 -11.87
CA TYR A 71 -4.70 -15.01 -11.85
C TYR A 71 -3.64 -14.29 -12.69
N PHE A 72 -2.42 -14.83 -12.72
CA PHE A 72 -1.26 -14.19 -13.35
C PHE A 72 -1.10 -14.53 -14.84
N ASP A 73 -1.77 -15.57 -15.32
CA ASP A 73 -1.64 -16.03 -16.70
C ASP A 73 -2.16 -14.96 -17.67
N GLY A 74 -1.33 -14.56 -18.62
CA GLY A 74 -1.61 -13.50 -19.59
C GLY A 74 -1.37 -12.08 -19.07
N LEU A 75 -0.99 -11.90 -17.80
CA LEU A 75 -0.71 -10.56 -17.27
C LEU A 75 0.65 -10.03 -17.73
N LYS A 76 0.75 -8.71 -17.86
CA LYS A 76 1.95 -8.02 -18.34
C LYS A 76 2.89 -7.65 -17.20
N PHE A 77 4.19 -7.61 -17.50
CA PHE A 77 5.14 -6.77 -16.80
C PHE A 77 4.93 -5.31 -17.24
N HIS A 78 3.95 -4.66 -16.62
CA HIS A 78 3.45 -3.34 -17.05
C HIS A 78 4.42 -2.19 -16.78
N ARG A 79 5.39 -2.39 -15.87
CA ARG A 79 6.41 -1.40 -15.54
C ARG A 79 7.78 -2.06 -15.43
N VAL A 80 8.71 -1.62 -16.27
CA VAL A 80 10.10 -2.11 -16.29
C VAL A 80 11.02 -0.90 -16.21
N ILE A 81 11.90 -0.89 -15.22
CA ILE A 81 12.91 0.17 -15.05
C ILE A 81 14.29 -0.48 -15.13
N PRO A 82 15.07 -0.22 -16.19
CA PRO A 82 16.41 -0.77 -16.34
C PRO A 82 17.27 -0.50 -15.11
N ASN A 83 18.06 -1.50 -14.71
CA ASN A 83 18.92 -1.45 -13.51
C ASN A 83 18.16 -1.16 -12.20
N PHE A 84 16.87 -1.49 -12.15
CA PHE A 84 16.08 -1.44 -10.93
C PHE A 84 15.23 -2.69 -10.77
N MET A 85 14.14 -2.83 -11.53
CA MET A 85 13.22 -3.97 -11.41
C MET A 85 12.27 -4.13 -12.60
N ILE A 86 11.66 -5.31 -12.69
CA ILE A 86 10.46 -5.59 -13.49
C ILE A 86 9.26 -5.76 -12.55
N GLN A 87 8.13 -5.12 -12.85
CA GLN A 87 6.91 -5.16 -12.03
C GLN A 87 5.73 -5.70 -12.84
N GLY A 88 5.00 -6.64 -12.23
CA GLY A 88 3.85 -7.33 -12.82
C GLY A 88 2.71 -7.53 -11.82
N GLY A 89 1.76 -8.41 -12.16
CA GLY A 89 0.65 -8.79 -11.28
C GLY A 89 -0.54 -7.82 -11.26
N ASP A 90 -0.64 -6.93 -12.25
CA ASP A 90 -1.80 -6.04 -12.44
C ASP A 90 -2.71 -6.57 -13.57
N PRO A 91 -3.97 -6.95 -13.28
CA PRO A 91 -4.96 -7.39 -14.27
C PRO A 91 -5.21 -6.42 -15.43
N THR A 92 -5.18 -5.11 -15.18
CA THR A 92 -5.43 -4.09 -16.21
C THR A 92 -4.15 -3.64 -16.89
N GLY A 93 -2.99 -3.94 -16.29
CA GLY A 93 -1.68 -3.48 -16.74
C GLY A 93 -1.48 -1.96 -16.62
N THR A 94 -2.29 -1.25 -15.83
CA THR A 94 -2.17 0.21 -15.65
C THR A 94 -1.24 0.61 -14.50
N GLY A 95 -0.85 -0.35 -13.66
CA GLY A 95 -0.10 -0.18 -12.42
C GLY A 95 -0.97 0.20 -11.22
N SER A 96 -2.29 0.24 -11.37
CA SER A 96 -3.22 0.76 -10.34
C SER A 96 -4.32 -0.21 -9.92
N SER A 97 -4.42 -1.40 -10.53
CA SER A 97 -5.43 -2.40 -10.15
C SER A 97 -4.83 -3.54 -9.32
N GLY A 98 -5.67 -4.46 -8.86
CA GLY A 98 -5.27 -5.53 -7.97
C GLY A 98 -6.38 -6.58 -7.77
N PRO A 99 -6.29 -7.42 -6.74
CA PRO A 99 -7.17 -8.57 -6.58
C PRO A 99 -8.51 -8.23 -5.90
N GLY A 100 -8.77 -6.96 -5.60
CA GLY A 100 -9.98 -6.49 -4.90
C GLY A 100 -9.83 -6.38 -3.38
N TYR A 101 -8.66 -6.70 -2.83
CA TYR A 101 -8.36 -6.56 -1.40
C TYR A 101 -6.94 -6.02 -1.19
N LYS A 102 -6.65 -5.66 0.07
CA LYS A 102 -5.32 -5.30 0.56
C LYS A 102 -5.00 -6.09 1.83
N PHE A 103 -3.73 -6.37 2.07
CA PHE A 103 -3.27 -7.03 3.30
C PHE A 103 -1.97 -6.44 3.84
N ALA A 104 -1.67 -6.76 5.09
CA ALA A 104 -0.52 -6.23 5.84
C ALA A 104 0.85 -6.63 5.25
N ASP A 105 1.90 -5.88 5.60
CA ASP A 105 3.29 -6.25 5.28
C ASP A 105 3.82 -7.34 6.24
N GLU A 106 4.67 -8.23 5.73
CA GLU A 106 5.43 -9.21 6.52
C GLU A 106 6.92 -8.86 6.47
N ILE A 107 7.30 -7.81 7.19
CA ILE A 107 8.70 -7.36 7.24
C ILE A 107 9.52 -8.31 8.12
N THR A 108 10.58 -8.90 7.56
CA THR A 108 11.47 -9.87 8.20
C THR A 108 12.93 -9.42 8.13
N ASP A 109 13.88 -10.34 8.32
CA ASP A 109 15.31 -10.15 8.11
C ASP A 109 15.72 -10.19 6.62
N LEU A 110 14.79 -10.52 5.71
CA LEU A 110 15.01 -10.53 4.26
C LEU A 110 15.19 -9.11 3.70
N LYS A 111 16.12 -8.96 2.76
CA LYS A 111 16.54 -7.67 2.20
C LYS A 111 16.65 -7.70 0.68
N HIS A 112 16.66 -6.52 0.07
CA HIS A 112 16.92 -6.33 -1.34
C HIS A 112 18.43 -6.18 -1.60
N ASP A 113 19.20 -7.17 -1.21
CA ASP A 113 20.67 -7.12 -1.18
C ASP A 113 21.36 -7.70 -2.44
N LYS A 114 20.57 -8.26 -3.37
CA LYS A 114 21.05 -8.90 -4.60
C LYS A 114 20.07 -8.76 -5.77
N PRO A 115 20.50 -9.03 -7.01
CA PRO A 115 19.60 -9.25 -8.13
C PRO A 115 18.60 -10.39 -7.87
N GLY A 116 17.42 -10.29 -8.47
CA GLY A 116 16.43 -11.36 -8.44
C GLY A 116 15.60 -11.45 -7.17
N VAL A 117 15.62 -10.45 -6.31
CA VAL A 117 14.76 -10.41 -5.12
C VAL A 117 13.31 -10.20 -5.56
N LEU A 118 12.41 -11.07 -5.12
CA LEU A 118 10.98 -11.01 -5.39
C LEU A 118 10.27 -10.36 -4.20
N SER A 119 9.53 -9.28 -4.46
CA SER A 119 8.88 -8.51 -3.41
C SER A 119 7.54 -7.92 -3.84
N MET A 120 6.65 -7.66 -2.88
CA MET A 120 5.34 -7.08 -3.13
C MET A 120 5.46 -5.59 -3.49
N ALA A 121 4.79 -5.20 -4.57
CA ALA A 121 4.53 -3.79 -4.82
C ALA A 121 3.40 -3.32 -3.88
N ASN A 122 3.53 -2.12 -3.32
CA ASN A 122 2.52 -1.51 -2.46
C ASN A 122 2.50 0.03 -2.64
N ALA A 123 1.42 0.65 -2.19
CA ALA A 123 1.21 2.10 -2.20
C ALA A 123 1.42 2.72 -0.80
N GLY A 124 2.22 2.05 0.04
CA GLY A 124 2.38 2.35 1.46
C GLY A 124 2.05 1.16 2.36
N LYS A 125 2.27 1.34 3.66
CA LYS A 125 2.17 0.29 4.66
C LYS A 125 0.81 -0.43 4.63
N GLY A 126 0.85 -1.76 4.57
CA GLY A 126 -0.33 -2.62 4.60
C GLY A 126 -1.24 -2.48 3.38
N THR A 127 -0.66 -2.21 2.21
CA THR A 127 -1.40 -2.10 0.95
C THR A 127 -0.98 -3.15 -0.08
N ASN A 128 -0.44 -4.28 0.37
CA ASN A 128 -0.10 -5.40 -0.52
C ASN A 128 -1.36 -5.94 -1.19
N GLY A 129 -1.25 -6.31 -2.47
CA GLY A 129 -2.32 -6.88 -3.27
C GLY A 129 -1.80 -8.05 -4.11
N SER A 130 -1.91 -7.96 -5.43
CA SER A 130 -1.40 -8.98 -6.37
C SER A 130 -0.11 -8.56 -7.06
N GLN A 131 0.19 -7.25 -7.08
CA GLN A 131 1.34 -6.73 -7.80
C GLN A 131 2.64 -7.06 -7.06
N PHE A 132 3.65 -7.46 -7.82
CA PHE A 132 4.97 -7.80 -7.32
C PHE A 132 6.03 -7.26 -8.27
N PHE A 133 7.27 -7.19 -7.81
CA PHE A 133 8.42 -6.89 -8.63
C PHE A 133 9.59 -7.85 -8.38
N ILE A 134 10.46 -7.97 -9.38
CA ILE A 134 11.71 -8.72 -9.32
C ILE A 134 12.86 -7.77 -9.61
N THR A 135 13.86 -7.70 -8.73
CA THR A 135 14.96 -6.75 -8.87
C THR A 135 15.98 -7.15 -9.97
N HIS A 136 16.53 -6.15 -10.67
CA HIS A 136 17.70 -6.34 -11.53
C HIS A 136 19.02 -6.27 -10.73
N VAL A 137 19.04 -5.49 -9.66
CA VAL A 137 20.23 -5.14 -8.84
C VAL A 137 19.83 -5.02 -7.36
N PRO A 138 20.78 -4.89 -6.42
CA PRO A 138 20.46 -4.57 -5.03
C PRO A 138 19.71 -3.23 -4.89
N THR A 139 18.66 -3.18 -4.07
CA THR A 139 17.81 -2.00 -3.85
C THR A 139 17.52 -1.76 -2.36
N PRO A 140 18.54 -1.54 -1.51
CA PRO A 140 18.39 -1.49 -0.04
C PRO A 140 17.48 -0.35 0.46
N HIS A 141 17.22 0.67 -0.37
CA HIS A 141 16.28 1.74 -0.04
C HIS A 141 14.80 1.28 0.07
N LEU A 142 14.51 0.04 -0.37
CA LEU A 142 13.21 -0.64 -0.26
C LEU A 142 13.10 -1.51 1.00
N ASP A 143 14.19 -1.75 1.71
CA ASP A 143 14.20 -2.60 2.91
C ASP A 143 13.27 -2.03 3.98
N GLY A 144 12.49 -2.91 4.61
CA GLY A 144 11.49 -2.54 5.62
C GLY A 144 10.23 -1.86 5.06
N LYS A 145 10.14 -1.64 3.74
CA LYS A 145 8.99 -1.00 3.08
C LYS A 145 8.17 -1.94 2.21
N HIS A 146 8.82 -2.97 1.65
CA HIS A 146 8.20 -3.96 0.78
C HIS A 146 8.48 -5.36 1.32
N THR A 147 7.45 -6.21 1.36
CA THR A 147 7.57 -7.60 1.81
C THR A 147 8.37 -8.41 0.80
N VAL A 148 9.59 -8.82 1.14
CA VAL A 148 10.38 -9.77 0.34
C VAL A 148 9.83 -11.18 0.61
N PHE A 149 9.39 -11.88 -0.43
CA PHE A 149 8.74 -13.19 -0.29
C PHE A 149 9.34 -14.28 -1.17
N GLY A 150 10.47 -14.01 -1.81
CA GLY A 150 11.21 -15.01 -2.57
C GLY A 150 12.41 -14.42 -3.31
N ASN A 151 13.03 -15.26 -4.13
CA ASN A 151 14.07 -14.83 -5.06
C ASN A 151 14.17 -15.74 -6.29
N VAL A 152 14.73 -15.20 -7.36
CA VAL A 152 15.13 -15.93 -8.56
C VAL A 152 16.25 -16.91 -8.20
N ILE A 153 16.10 -18.15 -8.65
CA ILE A 153 17.13 -19.20 -8.57
C ILE A 153 17.58 -19.68 -9.96
N GLU A 154 16.81 -19.39 -11.00
CA GLU A 154 17.13 -19.66 -12.41
C GLU A 154 16.45 -18.60 -13.29
N GLY A 155 17.11 -18.12 -14.35
CA GLY A 155 16.52 -17.16 -15.30
C GLY A 155 16.67 -15.68 -14.92
N GLN A 156 17.74 -15.29 -14.22
CA GLN A 156 18.00 -13.86 -13.96
C GLN A 156 18.34 -13.10 -15.25
N ASP A 157 18.96 -13.76 -16.22
CA ASP A 157 19.16 -13.25 -17.58
C ASP A 157 17.82 -13.00 -18.29
N VAL A 158 16.84 -13.89 -18.11
CA VAL A 158 15.46 -13.68 -18.60
C VAL A 158 14.83 -12.47 -17.92
N VAL A 159 14.90 -12.37 -16.59
CA VAL A 159 14.45 -11.17 -15.84
C VAL A 159 15.06 -9.90 -16.43
N ASN A 160 16.37 -9.91 -16.70
CA ASN A 160 17.09 -8.77 -17.28
C ASN A 160 16.69 -8.46 -18.72
N ALA A 161 16.23 -9.46 -19.47
CA ALA A 161 15.79 -9.31 -20.85
C ALA A 161 14.32 -8.85 -20.98
N ILE A 162 13.50 -9.01 -19.94
CA ILE A 162 12.09 -8.57 -19.94
C ILE A 162 12.00 -7.07 -20.26
N ALA A 163 11.13 -6.75 -21.21
CA ALA A 163 10.77 -5.40 -21.60
C ALA A 163 9.36 -5.07 -21.14
N GLN A 164 9.04 -3.78 -21.07
CA GLN A 164 7.71 -3.33 -20.69
C GLN A 164 6.65 -3.93 -21.62
N ASN A 165 5.56 -4.43 -21.02
CA ASN A 165 4.45 -5.14 -21.67
C ASN A 165 4.73 -6.57 -22.14
N ASP A 166 5.90 -7.14 -21.88
CA ASP A 166 6.08 -8.59 -22.01
C ASP A 166 5.11 -9.32 -21.09
N VAL A 167 4.67 -10.50 -21.51
CA VAL A 167 3.58 -11.26 -20.91
C VAL A 167 4.11 -12.44 -20.12
N MET A 168 3.51 -12.70 -18.96
CA MET A 168 3.61 -13.96 -18.24
C MET A 168 2.63 -14.94 -18.88
N ASP A 169 3.14 -15.84 -19.71
CA ASP A 169 2.30 -16.81 -20.43
C ASP A 169 1.64 -17.79 -19.45
N ARG A 170 2.39 -18.22 -18.44
CA ARG A 170 1.91 -19.12 -17.39
C ARG A 170 2.71 -18.97 -16.10
N VAL A 171 2.03 -19.03 -14.96
CA VAL A 171 2.66 -19.12 -13.63
C VAL A 171 2.32 -20.46 -12.97
N THR A 172 3.32 -21.32 -12.78
CA THR A 172 3.14 -22.67 -12.22
C THR A 172 3.77 -22.81 -10.83
N ILE A 173 3.01 -23.30 -9.85
CA ILE A 173 3.51 -23.57 -8.49
C ILE A 173 4.06 -24.99 -8.39
N ILE A 174 5.27 -25.12 -7.83
CA ILE A 174 5.97 -26.40 -7.67
C ILE A 174 6.25 -26.61 -6.17
N ARG A 175 5.84 -27.77 -5.65
CA ARG A 175 5.98 -28.14 -4.22
C ARG A 175 6.95 -29.32 -4.07
N VAL A 176 8.05 -29.11 -3.37
CA VAL A 176 9.06 -30.15 -3.10
C VAL A 176 9.22 -30.33 -1.59
N GLY A 177 9.14 -31.57 -1.11
CA GLY A 177 9.16 -31.89 0.31
C GLY A 177 7.82 -31.71 1.03
N ASP A 178 7.73 -32.25 2.26
CA ASP A 178 6.47 -32.39 2.98
C ASP A 178 5.89 -31.05 3.46
N ALA A 179 6.73 -30.12 3.93
CA ALA A 179 6.29 -28.81 4.39
C ALA A 179 5.58 -28.03 3.27
N ALA A 180 6.21 -27.95 2.09
CA ALA A 180 5.64 -27.27 0.92
C ALA A 180 4.37 -27.98 0.41
N LYS A 181 4.31 -29.31 0.45
CA LYS A 181 3.12 -30.08 0.06
C LYS A 181 1.93 -29.86 1.01
N LYS A 182 2.20 -29.67 2.30
CA LYS A 182 1.17 -29.41 3.33
C LYS A 182 0.76 -27.93 3.42
N PHE A 183 1.45 -27.03 2.72
CA PHE A 183 1.13 -25.61 2.73
C PHE A 183 -0.18 -25.32 1.97
N ASP A 184 -1.26 -25.14 2.74
CA ASP A 184 -2.59 -24.80 2.24
C ASP A 184 -2.72 -23.28 2.11
N ALA A 185 -2.37 -22.76 0.93
CA ALA A 185 -2.34 -21.33 0.66
C ALA A 185 -3.71 -20.64 0.88
N PRO A 186 -4.85 -21.11 0.34
CA PRO A 186 -6.15 -20.50 0.64
C PRO A 186 -6.47 -20.43 2.13
N LYS A 187 -6.19 -21.49 2.89
CA LYS A 187 -6.44 -21.53 4.33
C LYS A 187 -5.52 -20.60 5.11
N VAL A 188 -4.23 -20.59 4.79
CA VAL A 188 -3.24 -19.70 5.42
C VAL A 188 -3.61 -18.24 5.16
N PHE A 189 -3.96 -17.89 3.93
CA PHE A 189 -4.36 -16.53 3.58
C PHE A 189 -5.63 -16.09 4.32
N ALA A 190 -6.67 -16.93 4.36
CA ALA A 190 -7.90 -16.64 5.10
C ALA A 190 -7.66 -16.49 6.62
N GLY A 191 -6.69 -17.23 7.16
CA GLY A 191 -6.31 -17.16 8.58
C GLY A 191 -5.82 -15.79 9.04
N ARG A 192 -5.39 -14.91 8.13
CA ARG A 192 -4.94 -13.56 8.47
C ARG A 192 -6.06 -12.68 9.03
N LEU A 193 -7.32 -12.93 8.65
CA LEU A 193 -8.44 -12.03 8.95
C LEU A 193 -8.65 -11.85 10.45
N ALA A 194 -8.50 -12.92 11.24
CA ALA A 194 -8.58 -12.83 12.69
C ALA A 194 -7.48 -11.94 13.30
N ALA A 195 -6.27 -11.99 12.74
CA ALA A 195 -5.17 -11.12 13.18
C ALA A 195 -5.40 -9.65 12.76
N GLU A 196 -5.93 -9.43 11.55
CA GLU A 196 -6.31 -8.10 11.05
C GLU A 196 -7.43 -7.48 11.89
N GLU A 197 -8.48 -8.24 12.22
CA GLU A 197 -9.57 -7.84 13.11
C GLU A 197 -9.06 -7.48 14.50
N ALA A 198 -8.21 -8.32 15.10
CA ALA A 198 -7.60 -8.05 16.39
C ALA A 198 -6.74 -6.77 16.37
N MET A 199 -5.98 -6.54 15.29
CA MET A 199 -5.20 -5.33 15.11
C MET A 199 -6.10 -4.09 14.97
N ASN A 200 -7.17 -4.18 14.18
CA ASN A 200 -8.12 -3.08 13.99
C ASN A 200 -8.81 -2.71 15.30
N LYS A 201 -9.24 -3.70 16.09
CA LYS A 201 -9.80 -3.48 17.42
C LYS A 201 -8.82 -2.75 18.35
N LYS A 202 -7.55 -3.17 18.37
CA LYS A 202 -6.49 -2.47 19.13
C LYS A 202 -6.28 -1.04 18.66
N LYS A 203 -6.29 -0.79 17.35
CA LYS A 203 -6.17 0.57 16.78
C LYS A 203 -7.35 1.46 17.18
N GLU A 204 -8.56 0.92 17.15
CA GLU A 204 -9.77 1.65 17.59
C GLU A 204 -9.72 1.97 19.09
N GLU A 205 -9.28 1.03 19.93
CA GLU A 205 -9.09 1.25 21.36
C GLU A 205 -8.01 2.31 21.64
N ALA A 206 -6.89 2.26 20.90
CA ALA A 206 -5.85 3.29 20.99
C ALA A 206 -6.37 4.66 20.54
N LEU A 207 -7.13 4.75 19.44
CA LEU A 207 -7.73 6.00 18.98
C LEU A 207 -8.74 6.56 19.98
N LYS A 208 -9.52 5.71 20.66
CA LYS A 208 -10.41 6.15 21.75
C LYS A 208 -9.62 6.81 22.86
N LEU A 209 -8.49 6.23 23.27
CA LEU A 209 -7.62 6.81 24.28
C LEU A 209 -7.00 8.15 23.81
N GLU A 210 -6.54 8.23 22.56
CA GLU A 210 -6.02 9.47 21.98
C GLU A 210 -7.09 10.57 21.89
N LYS A 211 -8.34 10.24 21.58
CA LYS A 211 -9.47 11.18 21.62
C LYS A 211 -9.70 11.76 23.02
N VAL A 212 -9.60 10.92 24.06
CA VAL A 212 -9.70 11.38 25.47
C VAL A 212 -8.56 12.34 25.80
N LYS A 213 -7.31 11.96 25.51
CA LYS A 213 -6.13 12.81 25.74
C LYS A 213 -6.23 14.15 25.02
N PHE A 214 -6.69 14.14 23.77
CA PHE A 214 -6.89 15.35 22.99
C PHE A 214 -7.95 16.25 23.61
N ASN A 215 -9.09 15.70 24.03
CA ASN A 215 -10.15 16.48 24.69
C ASN A 215 -9.65 17.13 25.98
N ASP A 216 -8.84 16.42 26.77
CA ASP A 216 -8.24 16.96 27.99
C ASP A 216 -7.23 18.07 27.68
N TYR A 217 -6.39 17.87 26.67
CA TYR A 217 -5.47 18.90 26.16
C TYR A 217 -6.22 20.16 25.71
N VAL A 218 -7.30 20.01 24.94
CA VAL A 218 -8.11 21.13 24.46
C VAL A 218 -8.75 21.88 25.62
N LYS A 219 -9.41 21.18 26.56
CA LYS A 219 -10.04 21.82 27.72
C LYS A 219 -9.05 22.60 28.58
N LYS A 220 -7.84 22.05 28.76
CA LYS A 220 -6.76 22.68 29.55
C LYS A 220 -6.17 23.91 28.85
N THR A 221 -5.92 23.81 27.55
CA THR A 221 -5.14 24.82 26.79
C THR A 221 -6.03 25.88 26.15
N PHE A 222 -7.25 25.52 25.79
CA PHE A 222 -8.24 26.35 25.11
C PHE A 222 -9.58 26.25 25.84
N PRO A 223 -9.74 26.84 27.04
CA PRO A 223 -10.94 26.66 27.88
C PRO A 223 -12.23 27.19 27.24
N LYS A 224 -12.13 28.05 26.21
CA LYS A 224 -13.27 28.56 25.43
C LYS A 224 -13.59 27.70 24.20
N ALA A 225 -12.86 26.62 23.96
CA ALA A 225 -13.06 25.81 22.77
C ALA A 225 -14.32 24.94 22.87
N ILE A 226 -15.04 24.85 21.77
CA ILE A 226 -16.14 23.90 21.58
C ILE A 226 -15.58 22.70 20.82
N ILE A 227 -15.80 21.50 21.36
CA ILE A 227 -15.36 20.23 20.74
C ILE A 227 -16.55 19.59 20.03
N LEU A 228 -16.40 19.31 18.74
CA LEU A 228 -17.39 18.66 17.90
C LEU A 228 -17.30 17.12 17.99
N PRO A 229 -18.34 16.38 17.57
CA PRO A 229 -18.34 14.91 17.59
C PRO A 229 -17.19 14.26 16.79
N SER A 230 -16.70 14.91 15.73
CA SER A 230 -15.53 14.48 14.96
C SER A 230 -14.22 14.49 15.76
N GLY A 231 -14.19 15.29 16.82
CA GLY A 231 -12.99 15.66 17.57
C GLY A 231 -12.38 16.98 17.12
N LEU A 232 -12.89 17.65 16.09
CA LEU A 232 -12.49 19.03 15.79
C LEU A 232 -12.85 19.91 16.98
N ALA A 233 -11.91 20.73 17.45
CA ALA A 233 -12.22 21.78 18.41
C ALA A 233 -12.02 23.15 17.78
N TYR A 234 -12.80 24.14 18.19
CA TYR A 234 -12.64 25.50 17.70
C TYR A 234 -12.95 26.55 18.76
N VAL A 235 -12.35 27.72 18.62
CA VAL A 235 -12.70 28.94 19.33
C VAL A 235 -13.15 29.96 18.28
N MET A 236 -14.41 30.37 18.34
CA MET A 236 -14.91 31.44 17.47
C MET A 236 -14.34 32.78 17.95
N GLU A 237 -13.63 33.48 17.08
CA GLU A 237 -13.07 34.81 17.37
C GLU A 237 -14.00 35.91 16.83
N SER A 238 -14.63 35.67 15.69
CA SER A 238 -15.69 36.50 15.13
C SER A 238 -16.62 35.66 14.27
N GLU A 239 -17.93 35.79 14.45
CA GLU A 239 -18.90 35.02 13.66
C GLU A 239 -18.92 35.42 12.19
N GLY A 240 -18.52 36.66 11.87
CA GLY A 240 -18.74 37.27 10.56
C GLY A 240 -20.21 37.65 10.34
N VAL A 241 -20.44 38.61 9.44
CA VAL A 241 -21.79 39.16 9.16
C VAL A 241 -22.34 38.76 7.80
N GLY A 242 -21.55 38.05 6.98
CA GLY A 242 -21.97 37.64 5.65
C GLY A 242 -22.68 36.28 5.61
N ALA A 243 -22.81 35.70 4.42
CA ALA A 243 -23.42 34.39 4.24
C ALA A 243 -22.61 33.29 4.94
N LYS A 244 -23.31 32.24 5.40
CA LYS A 244 -22.67 31.04 5.96
C LYS A 244 -22.02 30.20 4.87
N ALA A 245 -20.84 29.65 5.14
CA ALA A 245 -20.19 28.73 4.22
C ALA A 245 -20.96 27.40 4.13
N THR A 246 -21.25 26.94 2.91
CA THR A 246 -21.95 25.68 2.64
C THR A 246 -21.23 24.84 1.60
N ALA A 247 -21.43 23.53 1.65
CA ALA A 247 -20.81 22.61 0.70
C ALA A 247 -21.17 23.01 -0.74
N GLY A 248 -20.17 23.01 -1.61
CA GLY A 248 -20.27 23.44 -3.00
C GLY A 248 -19.88 24.89 -3.25
N ASN A 249 -19.84 25.77 -2.23
CA ASN A 249 -19.32 27.13 -2.39
C ASN A 249 -17.82 27.13 -2.70
N ASN A 250 -17.37 28.12 -3.48
CA ASN A 250 -15.95 28.44 -3.58
C ASN A 250 -15.62 29.44 -2.48
N VAL A 251 -14.73 29.08 -1.56
CA VAL A 251 -14.38 29.91 -0.41
C VAL A 251 -12.95 30.42 -0.52
N SER A 252 -12.73 31.65 -0.05
CA SER A 252 -11.41 32.29 0.03
C SER A 252 -11.05 32.46 1.49
N VAL A 253 -9.97 31.82 1.94
CA VAL A 253 -9.63 31.75 3.38
C VAL A 253 -8.20 32.20 3.62
N HIS A 254 -8.04 33.14 4.56
CA HIS A 254 -6.75 33.46 5.15
C HIS A 254 -6.47 32.56 6.35
N TYR A 255 -5.20 32.21 6.57
CA TYR A 255 -4.82 31.36 7.69
C TYR A 255 -3.36 31.54 8.16
N ILE A 256 -3.14 31.16 9.41
CA ILE A 256 -1.84 30.83 9.98
C ILE A 256 -1.95 29.40 10.51
N GLY A 257 -1.02 28.52 10.10
CA GLY A 257 -0.93 27.14 10.56
C GLY A 257 0.27 26.94 11.49
N GLU A 258 0.01 26.44 12.69
CA GLU A 258 0.99 26.21 13.75
C GLU A 258 0.89 24.78 14.30
N LEU A 259 2.01 24.26 14.80
CA LEU A 259 2.04 23.06 15.63
C LEU A 259 1.60 23.39 17.06
N SER A 260 1.32 22.37 17.87
CA SER A 260 0.89 22.55 19.27
C SER A 260 1.94 23.21 20.18
N ASP A 261 3.20 23.28 19.75
CA ASP A 261 4.28 24.00 20.43
C ASP A 261 4.37 25.49 20.00
N GLY A 262 3.48 25.96 19.13
CA GLY A 262 3.44 27.32 18.59
C GLY A 262 4.33 27.52 17.36
N LYS A 263 5.04 26.49 16.88
CA LYS A 263 5.86 26.62 15.67
C LYS A 263 4.98 26.78 14.44
N LYS A 264 5.02 27.96 13.82
CA LYS A 264 4.41 28.23 12.50
C LYS A 264 5.03 27.35 11.43
N PHE A 265 4.20 26.65 10.67
CA PHE A 265 4.63 25.83 9.53
C PHE A 265 4.18 26.39 8.18
N ASP A 266 3.11 27.20 8.14
CA ASP A 266 2.63 27.85 6.93
C ASP A 266 1.73 29.05 7.28
N SER A 267 1.66 30.05 6.40
CA SER A 267 0.67 31.13 6.48
C SER A 267 0.39 31.73 5.12
N SER A 268 -0.89 32.00 4.84
CA SER A 268 -1.29 32.72 3.64
C SER A 268 -1.04 34.23 3.73
N TYR A 269 -0.89 34.79 4.94
CA TYR A 269 -0.53 36.20 5.13
C TYR A 269 0.92 36.49 4.73
N ASP A 270 1.84 35.54 4.91
CA ASP A 270 3.23 35.67 4.46
C ASP A 270 3.32 35.86 2.93
N ARG A 271 2.32 35.37 2.19
CA ARG A 271 2.20 35.51 0.73
C ARG A 271 1.20 36.59 0.31
N ASN A 272 0.49 37.20 1.25
CA ASN A 272 -0.62 38.12 1.01
C ASN A 272 -1.66 37.58 0.01
N GLN A 273 -1.90 36.26 0.03
CA GLN A 273 -2.82 35.59 -0.91
C GLN A 273 -3.62 34.51 -0.18
N PRO A 274 -4.94 34.69 0.00
CA PRO A 274 -5.81 33.63 0.53
C PRO A 274 -5.73 32.35 -0.31
N ILE A 275 -6.08 31.22 0.30
CA ILE A 275 -6.32 30.00 -0.46
C ILE A 275 -7.78 29.94 -0.90
N ASP A 276 -7.98 29.70 -2.19
CA ASP A 276 -9.29 29.46 -2.79
C ASP A 276 -9.52 27.96 -2.95
N PHE A 277 -10.68 27.47 -2.48
CA PHE A 277 -11.05 26.07 -2.66
C PHE A 277 -12.56 25.86 -2.64
N LYS A 278 -13.03 24.78 -3.25
CA LYS A 278 -14.43 24.37 -3.22
C LYS A 278 -14.71 23.55 -1.96
N LEU A 279 -15.62 24.04 -1.12
CA LEU A 279 -15.96 23.42 0.16
C LEU A 279 -16.72 22.10 -0.04
N GLY A 280 -16.38 21.05 0.70
CA GLY A 280 -17.05 19.75 0.63
C GLY A 280 -16.55 18.84 -0.50
N GLN A 281 -15.43 19.19 -1.13
CA GLN A 281 -14.80 18.40 -2.21
C GLN A 281 -13.52 17.71 -1.76
N LYS A 282 -13.20 17.71 -0.45
CA LYS A 282 -12.01 17.06 0.12
C LYS A 282 -10.69 17.53 -0.50
N MET A 283 -10.64 18.79 -0.93
CA MET A 283 -9.40 19.39 -1.47
C MET A 283 -8.42 19.83 -0.38
N VAL A 284 -8.88 19.83 0.88
CA VAL A 284 -8.13 20.22 2.09
C VAL A 284 -8.34 19.16 3.18
N ILE A 285 -7.57 19.23 4.27
CA ILE A 285 -7.70 18.27 5.37
C ILE A 285 -9.11 18.29 5.99
N PRO A 286 -9.63 17.13 6.47
CA PRO A 286 -11.01 17.02 6.93
C PRO A 286 -11.41 18.02 8.02
N GLY A 287 -10.55 18.25 9.01
CA GLY A 287 -10.87 19.17 10.11
C GLY A 287 -10.90 20.63 9.67
N TRP A 288 -10.20 20.99 8.59
CA TRP A 288 -10.24 22.34 8.04
C TRP A 288 -11.51 22.54 7.23
N GLU A 289 -11.90 21.56 6.40
CA GLU A 289 -13.19 21.59 5.69
C GLU A 289 -14.38 21.69 6.65
N GLU A 290 -14.40 20.89 7.72
CA GLU A 290 -15.42 20.95 8.77
C GLU A 290 -15.40 22.32 9.50
N GLY A 291 -14.22 22.83 9.84
CA GLY A 291 -14.06 24.09 10.57
C GLY A 291 -14.50 25.32 9.77
N ILE A 292 -14.15 25.39 8.48
CA ILE A 292 -14.56 26.50 7.61
C ILE A 292 -16.09 26.51 7.39
N ALA A 293 -16.74 25.35 7.37
CA ALA A 293 -18.20 25.26 7.28
C ALA A 293 -18.94 25.84 8.52
N LEU A 294 -18.23 26.11 9.62
CA LEU A 294 -18.78 26.80 10.79
C LEU A 294 -18.86 28.32 10.61
N LEU A 295 -18.08 28.88 9.68
CA LEU A 295 -17.89 30.33 9.54
C LEU A 295 -18.92 30.96 8.61
N ASN A 296 -19.27 32.21 8.90
CA ASN A 296 -19.85 33.12 7.93
C ASN A 296 -18.74 33.93 7.24
N LYS A 297 -19.03 34.51 6.08
CA LYS A 297 -18.11 35.45 5.42
C LYS A 297 -17.76 36.60 6.38
N GLY A 298 -16.47 36.88 6.48
CA GLY A 298 -15.83 37.78 7.45
C GLY A 298 -15.53 37.14 8.81
N GLY A 299 -15.93 35.89 9.03
CA GLY A 299 -15.76 35.18 10.29
C GLY A 299 -14.33 34.72 10.50
N LYS A 300 -13.92 34.66 11.77
CA LYS A 300 -12.61 34.20 12.22
C LYS A 300 -12.76 33.13 13.29
N ALA A 301 -12.01 32.05 13.17
CA ALA A 301 -11.92 31.05 14.22
C ALA A 301 -10.53 30.46 14.31
N LYS A 302 -10.18 30.09 15.53
CA LYS A 302 -9.06 29.20 15.81
C LYS A 302 -9.55 27.77 15.79
N LEU A 303 -9.07 26.97 14.85
CA LEU A 303 -9.33 25.55 14.73
C LEU A 303 -8.19 24.76 15.39
N ILE A 304 -8.52 23.81 16.24
CA ILE A 304 -7.59 22.88 16.88
C ILE A 304 -7.91 21.50 16.31
N ILE A 305 -7.07 21.04 15.41
CA ILE A 305 -7.32 19.89 14.55
C ILE A 305 -6.44 18.72 15.02
N PRO A 306 -7.02 17.65 15.57
CA PRO A 306 -6.26 16.46 15.93
C PRO A 306 -5.74 15.73 14.68
N TYR A 307 -4.72 14.90 14.85
CA TYR A 307 -4.05 14.26 13.72
C TYR A 307 -4.96 13.40 12.83
N TRP A 308 -5.99 12.76 13.40
CA TRP A 308 -6.96 11.95 12.65
C TRP A 308 -7.93 12.78 11.79
N LEU A 309 -7.94 14.11 11.95
CA LEU A 309 -8.62 15.07 11.07
C LEU A 309 -7.62 15.92 10.25
N ALA A 310 -6.33 15.61 10.35
CA ALA A 310 -5.22 16.30 9.69
C ALA A 310 -4.38 15.33 8.83
N TYR A 311 -3.07 15.27 9.04
CA TYR A 311 -2.12 14.46 8.26
C TYR A 311 -1.87 13.06 8.84
N GLY A 312 -2.71 12.59 9.77
CA GLY A 312 -2.73 11.20 10.21
C GLY A 312 -1.50 10.76 11.01
N GLU A 313 -1.30 9.44 11.02
CA GLU A 313 -0.20 8.78 11.74
C GLU A 313 1.18 9.15 11.17
N ASP A 314 1.28 9.46 9.88
CA ASP A 314 2.54 9.70 9.18
C ASP A 314 2.94 11.18 9.13
N GLY A 315 1.97 12.10 9.25
CA GLY A 315 2.21 13.53 9.12
C GLY A 315 2.48 13.97 7.68
N ARG A 316 3.19 15.09 7.53
CA ARG A 316 3.71 15.60 6.24
C ARG A 316 5.19 16.00 6.41
N PRO A 317 6.11 15.02 6.50
CA PRO A 317 7.52 15.31 6.69
C PRO A 317 8.11 16.17 5.55
N PRO A 318 9.11 17.02 5.84
CA PRO A 318 9.72 17.25 7.16
C PRO A 318 8.96 18.27 8.01
N VAL A 319 7.88 18.86 7.49
CA VAL A 319 7.24 20.05 8.04
C VAL A 319 6.27 19.73 9.19
N ILE A 320 5.45 18.69 8.99
CA ILE A 320 4.43 18.29 9.96
C ILE A 320 4.79 16.88 10.46
N PRO A 321 5.09 16.73 11.76
CA PRO A 321 5.39 15.42 12.35
C PRO A 321 4.21 14.45 12.30
N ALA A 322 4.53 13.16 12.42
CA ALA A 322 3.58 12.09 12.72
C ALA A 322 2.69 12.47 13.92
N LYS A 323 1.38 12.20 13.82
CA LYS A 323 0.40 12.45 14.89
C LYS A 323 0.31 13.89 15.41
N ALA A 324 0.73 14.87 14.61
CA ALA A 324 0.68 16.27 15.02
C ALA A 324 -0.75 16.79 15.17
N THR A 325 -1.01 17.48 16.28
CA THR A 325 -2.15 18.39 16.42
C THR A 325 -1.81 19.72 15.75
N LEU A 326 -2.69 20.20 14.88
CA LEU A 326 -2.52 21.46 14.18
C LEU A 326 -3.42 22.53 14.78
N ILE A 327 -2.91 23.75 14.88
CA ILE A 327 -3.65 24.93 15.27
C ILE A 327 -3.72 25.83 14.04
N PHE A 328 -4.92 26.14 13.57
CA PHE A 328 -5.14 27.08 12.50
C PHE A 328 -5.89 28.30 13.01
N ILE A 329 -5.34 29.48 12.80
CA ILE A 329 -6.09 30.73 12.93
C ILE A 329 -6.60 31.03 11.53
N THR A 330 -7.92 31.03 11.34
CA THR A 330 -8.57 31.12 10.03
C THR A 330 -9.48 32.32 9.94
N GLU A 331 -9.57 32.91 8.75
CA GLU A 331 -10.48 33.99 8.39
C GLU A 331 -11.13 33.67 7.05
N LEU A 332 -12.46 33.51 7.04
CA LEU A 332 -13.21 33.32 5.80
C LEU A 332 -13.43 34.68 5.15
N VAL A 333 -12.59 35.03 4.18
CA VAL A 333 -12.58 36.35 3.52
C VAL A 333 -13.77 36.48 2.57
N ASP A 334 -14.05 35.44 1.80
CA ASP A 334 -15.07 35.50 0.76
C ASP A 334 -15.73 34.15 0.47
N ILE A 335 -16.95 34.22 -0.08
CA ILE A 335 -17.72 33.11 -0.63
C ILE A 335 -18.12 33.54 -2.04
N LYS A 336 -17.61 32.83 -3.03
CA LYS A 336 -17.79 33.07 -4.47
C LYS A 336 -18.78 32.07 -5.07
#